data_AF-S4MJ19-F1
#
_entry.id   AF-S4MJ19-F1
#
_cell.length_a   1.000
_cell.length_b   1.000
_cell.length_c   1.000
_cell.angle_alpha   90.00
_cell.angle_beta   90.00
_cell.angle_gamma   90.00
#
_symmetry.space_group_name_H-M   'P 1'
#
loop_
_entity.id
_entity.type
_entity.pdbx_description
1 polymer ?
#
loop_
_entity_poly.entity_id
_entity_poly.type
_entity_poly.pdbx_seq_one_letter_code
_entity_poly.pdbx_strand_id
1 'polypeptide(L)' 'MIAPELAAAILKRPPREVEATADQLRIRPQDLVELGVIRGTVGP' A
#
# COMPACT_ATOMS: atom_id res chain seq x y z
N MET A 1 0.65 8.20 0.37
CA MET A 1 0.58 6.92 -0.37
C MET A 1 1.22 7.15 -1.72
N ILE A 2 2.13 6.28 -2.15
CA ILE A 2 2.73 6.37 -3.50
C ILE A 2 1.92 5.51 -4.48
N ALA A 3 1.93 5.87 -5.76
CA ALA A 3 1.25 5.09 -6.80
C ALA A 3 1.98 3.76 -7.07
N PRO A 4 1.27 2.68 -7.43
CA PRO A 4 1.88 1.39 -7.76
C PRO A 4 2.93 1.46 -8.88
N GLU A 5 2.73 2.30 -9.90
CA GLU A 5 3.68 2.51 -11.01
C GLU A 5 5.00 3.10 -10.51
N LEU A 6 4.91 4.07 -9.59
CA LEU A 6 6.07 4.70 -8.98
C LEU A 6 6.81 3.70 -8.07
N ALA A 7 6.06 2.93 -7.27
CA ALA A 7 6.64 1.89 -6.42
C ALA A 7 7.35 0.80 -7.25
N ALA A 8 6.72 0.34 -8.34
CA ALA A 8 7.32 -0.62 -9.26
C ALA A 8 8.62 -0.07 -9.89
N ALA A 9 8.62 1.21 -10.29
CA ALA A 9 9.82 1.87 -10.83
C ALA A 9 10.95 2.05 -9.79
N ILE A 10 10.60 2.32 -8.53
CA ILE A 10 11.56 2.38 -7.42
C ILE A 10 12.18 0.99 -7.21
N LEU A 11 11.35 -0.05 -7.16
CA LEU A 11 11.74 -1.45 -6.96
C LEU A 11 12.34 -2.11 -8.22
N LYS A 12 12.50 -1.36 -9.32
CA LYS A 12 13.05 -1.82 -10.61
C LYS A 12 12.29 -3.01 -11.22
N ARG A 13 10.98 -3.07 -10.98
CA ARG A 13 10.09 -4.10 -11.52
C ARG A 13 9.63 -3.76 -12.95
N PRO A 14 9.41 -4.76 -13.82
CA PRO A 14 8.86 -4.53 -15.15
C PRO A 14 7.39 -4.08 -15.09
N PRO A 15 6.85 -3.42 -16.13
CA PRO A 15 5.47 -2.90 -16.14
C PRO A 15 4.39 -3.95 -15.85
N ARG A 16 4.61 -5.21 -16.25
CA ARG A 16 3.70 -6.33 -15.97
C ARG A 16 3.54 -6.67 -14.48
N GLU A 17 4.39 -6.13 -13.61
CA GLU A 17 4.35 -6.34 -12.16
C GLU A 17 3.73 -5.16 -11.40
N VAL A 18 3.20 -4.14 -12.09
CA VAL A 18 2.51 -3.01 -11.44
C VAL A 18 1.28 -3.49 -10.68
N GLU A 19 0.48 -4.40 -11.25
CA GLU A 19 -0.72 -4.94 -10.60
C GLU A 19 -0.37 -5.70 -9.31
N ALA A 20 0.59 -6.62 -9.39
CA ALA A 20 1.09 -7.33 -8.21
C ALA A 20 1.71 -6.38 -7.17
N THR A 21 2.30 -5.26 -7.60
CA THR A 21 2.81 -4.22 -6.70
C THR A 21 1.67 -3.47 -6.02
N ALA A 22 0.57 -3.19 -6.74
CA ALA A 22 -0.62 -2.56 -6.16
C ALA A 22 -1.20 -3.40 -5.02
N ASP A 23 -1.28 -4.73 -5.21
CA ASP A 23 -1.75 -5.64 -4.17
C ASP A 23 -0.84 -5.66 -2.94
N GLN A 24 0.47 -5.59 -3.13
CA GLN A 24 1.44 -5.52 -2.02
C GLN A 24 1.36 -4.20 -1.23
N LEU A 25 0.92 -3.12 -1.87
CA LEU A 25 0.78 -1.80 -1.24
C LEU A 25 -0.54 -1.64 -0.47
N ARG A 26 -1.45 -2.62 -0.53
CA ARG A 26 -2.67 -2.60 0.26
C ARG A 26 -2.35 -2.83 1.73
N ILE A 27 -2.31 -1.74 2.49
CA ILE A 27 -2.18 -1.78 3.94
C ILE A 27 -3.58 -1.83 4.54
N ARG A 28 -3.83 -2.75 5.48
CA ARG A 28 -5.13 -2.81 6.15
C ARG A 28 -5.19 -1.68 7.18
N PRO A 29 -6.37 -1.07 7.38
CA PRO A 29 -6.51 -0.03 8.39
C PRO A 29 -6.14 -0.50 9.81
N GLN A 30 -6.38 -1.78 10.14
CA GLN A 30 -6.01 -2.36 11.44
C GLN A 30 -4.49 -2.30 11.68
N ASP A 31 -3.69 -2.59 10.64
CA ASP A 31 -2.23 -2.51 10.72
C ASP A 31 -1.78 -1.08 11.07
N LEU A 32 -2.48 -0.06 10.56
CA LEU A 32 -2.17 1.35 10.85
C LEU A 32 -2.53 1.76 12.29
N VAL A 33 -3.54 1.12 12.89
CA VAL A 33 -3.89 1.30 14.31
C VAL A 33 -2.85 0.65 15.20
N GLU A 34 -2.43 -0.58 14.89
CA GLU A 34 -1.38 -1.30 15.63
C GLU A 34 -0.05 -0.54 15.59
N LEU A 35 0.26 0.11 14.47
CA LEU A 35 1.44 0.97 14.33
C LEU A 35 1.29 2.34 15.01
N GLY A 36 0.12 2.67 15.57
CA GLY A 36 -0.15 3.95 16.24
C GLY A 36 -0.20 5.17 15.30
N VAL A 37 -0.25 4.95 13.98
CA VAL A 37 -0.31 6.01 12.96
C VAL A 37 -1.66 6.71 12.97
N ILE A 38 -2.73 5.94 13.22
CA ILE A 38 -4.10 6.44 13.36
C ILE A 38 -4.71 5.94 14.67
N ARG A 39 -5.74 6.62 15.16
CA ARG A 39 -6.41 6.27 16.44
C ARG A 39 -7.51 5.20 16.30
N GLY A 40 -7.93 4.88 15.08
CA GLY A 40 -9.03 3.97 14.81
C GLY A 40 -9.66 4.26 13.45
N THR A 41 -10.52 3.35 12.99
CA THR A 41 -11.32 3.52 11.78
C THR A 41 -12.77 3.76 12.15
N VAL A 42 -13.44 4.68 11.45
CA VAL A 42 -14.89 4.81 11.54
C VAL A 42 -15.49 3.83 10.53
N GLY A 43 -16.31 2.90 11.00
CA GLY A 43 -17.11 2.04 10.12
C GLY A 43 -18.30 2.83 9.54
N PRO A 44 -18.97 2.30 8.49
CA PRO A 44 -20.31 2.76 8.15
C PRO A 44 -21.29 2.60 9.32
#